data_AF-A0A6J6EWB4-F1
#
_entry.id   AF-A0A6J6EWB4-F1
#
_cell.length_a   1.000
_cell.length_b   1.000
_cell.length_c   1.000
_cell.angle_alpha   90.00
_cell.angle_beta   90.00
_cell.angle_gamma   90.00
#
_symmetry.space_group_name_H-M   'P 1'
#
loop_
_entity.id
_entity.type
_entity.pdbx_description
1 polymer ?
#
loop_
_entity_poly.entity_id
_entity_poly.type
_entity_poly.pdbx_seq_one_letter_code
_entity_poly.pdbx_strand_id
1 'polypeptide(L)'
;MGQMVSVVEKRSSIPGIVRFEANRALTGQGHERFSSAADAVGPRPAAELARRLFATGQVDTVHVYSNIVTVGLRRGFAGEGLDGVVRELYQYWKPGMEPTVFVEEAPAEVAASSGGGGGGGEGGAGPSAYERLVPQVLRERSAAALARWKANAG
;
A
#
# COMPACT_ATOMS: atom_id res chain seq x y z
N MET A 1 -13.82 -1.02 -5.57
CA MET A 1 -13.29 -2.02 -4.61
C MET A 1 -12.59 -3.10 -5.42
N GLY A 2 -11.35 -3.46 -5.08
CA GLY A 2 -10.61 -4.48 -5.82
C GLY A 2 -11.32 -5.83 -5.81
N GLN A 3 -11.19 -6.62 -6.88
CA GLN A 3 -11.75 -7.98 -6.94
C GLN A 3 -11.14 -8.84 -5.82
N MET A 4 -11.99 -9.57 -5.10
CA MET A 4 -11.56 -10.52 -4.08
C MET A 4 -10.72 -11.64 -4.69
N VAL A 5 -9.70 -12.08 -3.96
CA VAL A 5 -8.92 -13.26 -4.33
C VAL A 5 -9.77 -14.48 -4.00
N SER A 6 -10.11 -15.29 -4.99
CA SER A 6 -10.66 -16.63 -4.77
C SER A 6 -9.52 -17.64 -4.76
N VAL A 7 -9.64 -18.64 -3.89
CA VAL A 7 -8.65 -19.71 -3.73
C VAL A 7 -9.39 -21.03 -3.73
N VAL A 8 -8.93 -21.97 -4.56
CA VAL A 8 -9.42 -23.35 -4.59
C VAL A 8 -8.30 -24.25 -4.08
N GLU A 9 -8.59 -25.02 -3.04
CA GLU A 9 -7.71 -26.08 -2.60
C GLU A 9 -7.89 -27.32 -3.47
N LYS A 10 -6.77 -27.86 -3.97
CA LYS A 10 -6.70 -29.14 -4.66
C LYS A 10 -5.89 -30.09 -3.83
N ARG A 11 -6.51 -31.21 -3.48
CA ARG A 11 -5.85 -32.31 -2.80
C ARG A 11 -4.78 -32.91 -3.70
N SER A 12 -3.57 -33.08 -3.19
CA SER A 12 -2.52 -33.83 -3.87
C SER A 12 -2.69 -35.32 -3.62
N SER A 13 -2.22 -36.15 -4.55
CA SER A 13 -2.04 -37.59 -4.33
C SER A 13 -0.85 -37.91 -3.41
N ILE A 14 0.05 -36.94 -3.19
CA ILE A 14 1.21 -37.06 -2.31
C ILE A 14 0.82 -36.61 -0.89
N PRO A 15 0.89 -37.49 0.12
CA PRO A 15 0.63 -37.11 1.50
C PRO A 15 1.52 -35.95 1.96
N GLY A 16 0.94 -35.01 2.71
CA GLY A 16 1.66 -33.83 3.20
C GLY A 16 1.85 -32.73 2.15
N ILE A 17 1.33 -32.87 0.93
CA ILE A 17 1.34 -31.80 -0.07
C ILE A 17 -0.08 -31.27 -0.27
N VAL A 18 -0.24 -29.95 -0.17
CA VAL A 18 -1.49 -29.25 -0.50
C VAL A 18 -1.23 -28.24 -1.60
N ARG A 19 -2.15 -28.12 -2.54
CA ARG A 19 -2.06 -27.17 -3.64
C ARG A 19 -3.22 -26.20 -3.59
N PHE A 20 -2.92 -24.91 -3.71
CA PHE A 20 -3.90 -23.85 -3.83
C PHE A 20 -3.79 -23.20 -5.21
N GLU A 21 -4.94 -22.94 -5.83
CA GLU A 21 -5.04 -22.20 -7.08
C GLU A 21 -5.84 -20.92 -6.83
N ALA A 22 -5.17 -19.78 -7.02
CA ALA A 22 -5.81 -18.47 -6.89
C ALA A 22 -6.32 -17.96 -8.24
N ASN A 23 -7.29 -17.05 -8.25
CA ASN A 23 -7.67 -16.29 -9.45
C ASN A 23 -6.68 -15.15 -9.79
N ARG A 24 -5.49 -15.13 -9.18
CA ARG A 24 -4.49 -14.08 -9.35
C ARG A 24 -3.08 -14.65 -9.45
N ALA A 25 -2.31 -14.14 -10.40
CA ALA A 25 -0.89 -14.47 -10.51
C ALA A 25 -0.11 -13.82 -9.35
N LEU A 26 0.69 -14.64 -8.66
CA LEU A 26 1.52 -14.29 -7.52
C LEU A 26 2.99 -14.10 -7.93
N THR A 27 3.41 -14.78 -8.99
CA THR A 27 4.73 -14.63 -9.63
C THR A 27 4.58 -14.36 -11.14
N GLY A 28 5.68 -13.91 -11.76
CA GLY A 28 5.79 -13.80 -13.21
C GLY A 28 6.09 -15.15 -13.86
N GLN A 29 7.12 -15.19 -14.71
CA GLN A 29 7.51 -16.42 -15.43
C GLN A 29 8.37 -17.40 -14.59
N GLY A 30 8.75 -17.01 -13.37
CA GLY A 30 9.65 -17.77 -12.51
C GLY A 30 8.94 -18.70 -11.53
N HIS A 31 9.60 -19.82 -11.24
CA HIS A 31 9.30 -20.68 -10.10
C HIS A 31 10.04 -20.14 -8.87
N GLU A 32 9.31 -19.88 -7.79
CA GLU A 32 9.90 -19.46 -6.52
C GLU A 32 9.74 -20.57 -5.48
N ARG A 33 10.83 -20.94 -4.81
CA ARG A 33 10.87 -22.00 -3.79
C ARG A 33 11.48 -21.45 -2.51
N PHE A 34 10.87 -21.80 -1.39
CA PHE A 34 11.31 -21.39 -0.06
C PHE A 34 11.32 -22.60 0.86
N SER A 35 12.42 -22.76 1.60
CA SER A 35 12.58 -23.76 2.66
C SER A 35 12.39 -23.18 4.06
N SER A 36 12.38 -21.85 4.18
CA SER A 36 12.15 -21.14 5.44
C SER A 36 11.68 -19.71 5.21
N ALA A 37 11.19 -19.07 6.28
CA ALA A 37 10.85 -17.64 6.26
C ALA A 37 12.09 -16.74 6.04
N ALA A 38 13.29 -17.20 6.39
CA ALA A 38 14.54 -16.47 6.18
C ALA A 38 14.93 -16.39 4.69
N ASP A 39 14.58 -17.41 3.90
CA ASP A 39 14.82 -17.43 2.44
C ASP A 39 13.89 -16.45 1.69
N ALA A 40 12.75 -16.13 2.30
CA ALA A 40 11.71 -15.30 1.73
C ALA A 40 12.03 -13.80 1.91
N VAL A 41 13.04 -13.31 1.17
CA VAL A 41 13.52 -11.92 1.27
C VAL A 41 12.80 -10.98 0.29
N GLY A 42 12.53 -9.77 0.75
CA GLY A 42 12.02 -8.64 -0.05
C GLY A 42 10.50 -8.53 -0.10
N PRO A 43 9.98 -7.55 -0.86
CA PRO A 43 8.56 -7.18 -0.89
C PRO A 43 7.73 -7.98 -1.91
N ARG A 44 8.34 -8.98 -2.59
CA ARG A 44 7.66 -9.74 -3.63
C ARG A 44 6.46 -10.52 -3.03
N PRO A 45 5.30 -10.59 -3.71
CA PRO A 45 4.11 -11.24 -3.15
C PRO A 45 4.35 -12.69 -2.73
N ALA A 46 5.11 -13.46 -3.50
CA ALA A 46 5.45 -14.84 -3.15
C ALA A 46 6.33 -14.95 -1.89
N ALA A 47 7.26 -14.00 -1.69
CA ALA A 47 8.07 -13.96 -0.47
C ALA A 47 7.22 -13.59 0.76
N GLU A 48 6.36 -12.58 0.64
CA GLU A 48 5.42 -12.24 1.72
C GLU A 48 4.47 -13.39 2.06
N LEU A 49 3.91 -14.04 1.03
CA LEU A 49 3.05 -15.21 1.23
C LEU A 49 3.80 -16.35 1.93
N ALA A 50 5.04 -16.66 1.51
CA ALA A 50 5.85 -17.68 2.14
C ALA A 50 6.08 -17.40 3.63
N ARG A 51 6.44 -16.15 4.00
CA ARG A 51 6.58 -15.74 5.40
C ARG A 51 5.32 -15.98 6.21
N ARG A 52 4.15 -15.58 5.68
CA ARG A 52 2.85 -15.79 6.36
C ARG A 52 2.52 -17.28 6.53
N LEU A 53 2.79 -18.10 5.51
CA LEU A 53 2.57 -19.55 5.57
C LEU A 53 3.48 -20.22 6.60
N PHE A 54 4.77 -19.86 6.64
CA PHE A 54 5.69 -20.39 7.65
C PHE A 54 5.32 -19.96 9.07
N ALA A 55 4.80 -18.73 9.25
CA ALA A 55 4.37 -18.23 10.55
C ALA A 55 3.21 -19.05 11.18
N THR A 56 2.49 -19.84 10.38
CA THR A 56 1.46 -20.76 10.90
C THR A 56 2.04 -21.96 11.67
N GLY A 57 3.34 -22.26 11.52
CA GLY A 57 3.99 -23.44 12.09
C GLY A 57 3.68 -24.77 11.38
N GLN A 58 2.70 -24.78 10.47
CA GLN A 58 2.23 -26.01 9.78
C GLN A 58 3.06 -26.38 8.54
N VAL A 59 3.97 -25.52 8.09
CA VAL A 59 4.58 -25.57 6.76
C VAL A 59 6.09 -25.82 6.85
N ASP A 60 6.59 -26.76 6.03
CA ASP A 60 8.01 -27.07 5.86
C ASP A 60 8.57 -26.49 4.55
N THR A 61 7.78 -26.45 3.47
CA THR A 61 8.23 -25.87 2.18
C THR A 61 7.11 -25.15 1.44
N VAL A 62 7.47 -24.11 0.68
CA VAL A 62 6.54 -23.37 -0.17
C VAL A 62 7.12 -23.25 -1.58
N HIS A 63 6.32 -23.58 -2.58
CA HIS A 63 6.64 -23.37 -4.00
C HIS A 63 5.51 -22.58 -4.67
N VAL A 64 5.85 -21.51 -5.36
CA VAL A 64 4.89 -20.63 -6.04
C VAL A 64 5.25 -20.52 -7.52
N TYR A 65 4.26 -20.72 -8.38
CA TYR A 65 4.37 -20.52 -9.81
C TYR A 65 3.07 -19.97 -10.39
N SER A 66 3.13 -18.79 -11.00
CA SER A 66 1.96 -18.06 -11.48
C SER A 66 0.92 -17.92 -10.35
N ASN A 67 -0.25 -18.55 -10.48
CA ASN A 67 -1.33 -18.54 -9.51
C ASN A 67 -1.40 -19.81 -8.64
N ILE A 68 -0.43 -20.71 -8.76
CA ILE A 68 -0.38 -21.98 -8.05
C ILE A 68 0.57 -21.89 -6.87
N VAL A 69 0.09 -22.25 -5.68
CA VAL A 69 0.87 -22.36 -4.46
C VAL A 69 0.88 -23.83 -4.05
N THR A 70 2.06 -24.44 -4.01
CA THR A 70 2.26 -25.80 -3.50
C THR A 70 2.93 -25.72 -2.14
N VAL A 71 2.30 -26.30 -1.12
CA VAL A 71 2.75 -26.27 0.26
C VAL A 71 3.10 -27.69 0.68
N GLY A 72 4.34 -27.86 1.18
CA GLY A 72 4.72 -29.04 1.93
C GLY A 72 4.44 -28.82 3.40
N LEU A 73 3.54 -29.63 3.95
CA LEU A 73 3.12 -29.59 5.34
C LEU A 73 4.13 -30.32 6.23
N ARG A 74 4.29 -29.78 7.44
CA ARG A 74 4.96 -30.47 8.54
C ARG A 74 4.17 -31.72 8.92
N ARG A 75 4.87 -32.77 9.36
CA ARG A 75 4.24 -34.01 9.82
C ARG A 75 3.17 -33.73 10.89
N GLY A 76 2.01 -34.36 10.71
CA GLY A 76 0.89 -34.25 11.65
C GLY A 76 -0.10 -33.11 11.35
N PHE A 77 0.20 -32.24 10.38
CA PHE A 77 -0.71 -31.17 9.96
C PHE A 77 -1.53 -31.54 8.72
N ALA A 78 -2.76 -31.05 8.67
CA ALA A 78 -3.67 -31.22 7.54
C ALA A 78 -3.76 -29.97 6.63
N GLY A 79 -3.14 -28.84 7.04
CA GLY A 79 -3.15 -27.60 6.27
C GLY A 79 -4.41 -26.74 6.50
N GLU A 80 -5.10 -26.92 7.62
CA GLU A 80 -6.30 -26.17 7.96
C GLU A 80 -6.03 -24.66 8.01
N GLY A 81 -6.87 -23.89 7.30
CA GLY A 81 -6.84 -22.42 7.27
C GLY A 81 -5.76 -21.80 6.37
N LEU A 82 -4.94 -22.60 5.69
CA LEU A 82 -3.88 -22.08 4.81
C LEU A 82 -4.43 -21.39 3.55
N ASP A 83 -5.62 -21.78 3.10
CA ASP A 83 -6.36 -21.11 2.01
C ASP A 83 -6.70 -19.65 2.37
N GLY A 84 -7.02 -19.38 3.63
CA GLY A 84 -7.25 -18.04 4.18
C GLY A 84 -6.01 -17.16 4.08
N VAL A 85 -4.84 -17.71 4.39
CA VAL A 85 -3.57 -16.99 4.27
C VAL A 85 -3.31 -16.54 2.82
N VAL A 86 -3.58 -17.41 1.84
CA VAL A 86 -3.44 -17.09 0.41
C VAL A 86 -4.47 -16.03 -0.02
N ARG A 87 -5.72 -16.19 0.41
CA ARG A 87 -6.83 -15.27 0.10
C ARG A 87 -6.57 -13.85 0.58
N GLU A 88 -5.99 -13.74 1.77
CA GLU A 88 -5.78 -12.47 2.46
C GLU A 88 -4.51 -11.73 2.03
N LEU A 89 -3.71 -12.29 1.11
CA LEU A 89 -2.44 -11.70 0.68
C LEU A 89 -2.59 -10.26 0.20
N TYR A 90 -3.62 -9.97 -0.59
CA TYR A 90 -3.89 -8.65 -1.18
C TYR A 90 -5.00 -7.88 -0.48
N GLN A 91 -5.43 -8.31 0.71
CA GLN A 91 -6.48 -7.61 1.44
C GLN A 91 -5.88 -6.42 2.19
N TYR A 92 -6.16 -5.21 1.68
CA TYR A 92 -5.70 -3.97 2.29
C TYR A 92 -6.48 -3.62 3.56
N TRP A 93 -7.79 -3.87 3.62
CA TRP A 93 -8.60 -3.51 4.80
C TRP A 93 -9.13 -4.76 5.48
N LYS A 94 -8.78 -4.93 6.76
CA LYS A 94 -9.28 -5.99 7.64
C LYS A 94 -9.92 -5.35 8.87
N PRO A 95 -10.94 -5.97 9.49
CA PRO A 95 -11.44 -5.52 10.77
C PRO A 95 -10.29 -5.32 11.77
N GLY A 96 -10.19 -4.13 12.35
CA GLY A 96 -9.11 -3.74 13.27
C GLY A 96 -7.87 -3.13 12.62
N MET A 97 -7.84 -2.93 11.29
CA MET A 97 -6.76 -2.20 10.64
C MET A 97 -7.09 -0.70 10.57
N GLU A 98 -6.25 0.14 11.17
CA GLU A 98 -6.35 1.60 11.01
C GLU A 98 -5.77 2.01 9.65
N PRO A 99 -6.50 2.80 8.83
CA PRO A 99 -5.95 3.30 7.58
C PRO A 99 -4.67 4.11 7.86
N THR A 100 -3.61 3.85 7.11
CA THR A 100 -2.47 4.77 7.07
C THR A 100 -2.95 6.08 6.45
N VAL A 101 -3.34 7.03 7.29
CA VAL A 101 -3.64 8.39 6.86
C VAL A 101 -2.32 9.04 6.50
N PHE A 102 -2.23 9.58 5.29
CA PHE A 102 -1.13 10.47 4.94
C PHE A 102 -1.34 11.74 5.76
N VAL A 103 -0.55 11.90 6.83
CA VAL A 103 -0.46 13.17 7.53
C VAL A 103 0.37 14.07 6.63
N GLU A 104 -0.31 14.94 5.89
CA GLU A 104 0.34 16.09 5.27
C GLU A 104 0.82 16.96 6.44
N GLU A 105 2.09 16.84 6.79
CA GLU A 105 2.69 17.63 7.85
C GLU A 105 2.66 19.09 7.40
N ALA A 106 1.61 19.80 7.80
CA ALA A 106 1.49 21.23 7.59
C ALA A 106 2.75 21.86 8.18
N PRO A 107 3.50 22.68 7.42
CA PRO A 107 4.66 23.36 7.97
C PRO A 107 4.20 24.14 9.20
N ALA A 108 4.93 23.95 10.32
CA ALA A 108 4.60 24.47 11.63
C ALA A 108 4.07 25.92 11.52
N GLU A 109 2.83 26.09 11.98
CA GLU A 109 2.14 27.37 12.04
C GLU A 109 3.01 28.34 12.86
N VAL A 110 3.66 29.27 12.16
CA VAL A 110 4.32 30.40 12.81
C VAL A 110 3.25 31.21 13.51
N ALA A 111 3.31 31.19 14.84
CA ALA A 111 2.37 31.83 15.74
C ALA A 111 2.01 33.25 15.27
N ALA A 112 0.73 33.46 15.00
CA ALA A 112 0.18 34.78 14.73
C ALA A 112 0.41 35.69 15.95
N SER A 113 1.27 36.71 15.80
CA SER A 113 1.33 37.81 16.74
C SER A 113 0.11 38.71 16.54
N SER A 114 -0.70 38.85 17.58
CA SER A 114 -1.77 39.83 17.70
C SER A 114 -1.22 41.26 17.65
N GLY A 115 -1.77 42.07 16.76
CA GLY A 115 -1.51 43.51 16.69
C GLY A 115 -2.76 44.24 16.22
N GLY A 116 -3.59 44.66 17.17
CA GLY A 116 -4.70 45.58 16.91
C GLY A 116 -4.20 47.03 16.83
N GLY A 117 -4.84 47.84 16.00
CA GLY A 117 -4.64 49.29 15.92
C GLY A 117 -5.09 49.84 14.56
N GLY A 118 -6.21 50.55 14.53
CA GLY A 118 -6.93 50.90 13.30
C GLY A 118 -6.58 52.24 12.65
N GLY A 119 -7.27 52.51 11.54
CA GLY A 119 -7.59 53.83 11.03
C GLY A 119 -6.79 54.33 9.82
N GLY A 120 -7.52 54.71 8.76
CA GLY A 120 -7.08 55.66 7.72
C GLY A 120 -6.59 55.00 6.43
N GLY A 121 -7.39 55.08 5.37
CA GLY A 121 -7.12 54.43 4.09
C GLY A 121 -6.15 55.16 3.17
N GLU A 122 -5.60 54.41 2.21
CA GLU A 122 -5.28 54.83 0.84
C GLU A 122 -4.97 53.57 0.01
N GLY A 123 -5.23 53.65 -1.30
CA GLY A 123 -5.40 52.53 -2.22
C GLY A 123 -4.35 51.41 -2.20
N GLY A 124 -4.85 50.18 -2.03
CA GLY A 124 -4.13 48.94 -2.28
C GLY A 124 -5.00 47.79 -1.78
N ALA A 125 -5.78 47.16 -2.68
CA ALA A 125 -6.59 46.02 -2.29
C ALA A 125 -5.64 44.88 -1.86
N GLY A 126 -5.48 44.71 -0.55
CA GLY A 126 -4.74 43.61 0.04
C GLY A 126 -5.35 42.26 -0.37
N PRO A 127 -4.69 41.16 -0.01
CA PRO A 127 -5.09 39.85 -0.48
C PRO A 127 -6.56 39.56 -0.12
N SER A 128 -7.31 39.09 -1.11
CA SER A 128 -8.73 38.76 -0.92
C SER A 128 -8.91 37.71 0.18
N ALA A 129 -10.14 37.59 0.72
CA ALA A 129 -10.45 36.56 1.72
C ALA A 129 -10.09 35.14 1.24
N TYR A 130 -10.30 34.86 -0.05
CA TYR A 130 -9.93 33.59 -0.68
C TYR A 130 -8.41 33.41 -0.78
N GLU A 131 -7.70 34.47 -1.14
CA GLU A 131 -6.24 34.46 -1.28
C GLU A 131 -5.50 34.19 0.03
N ARG A 132 -6.08 34.55 1.17
CA ARG A 132 -5.53 34.22 2.50
C ARG A 132 -5.59 32.73 2.83
N LEU A 133 -6.47 31.97 2.16
CA LEU A 133 -6.60 30.52 2.33
C LEU A 133 -5.63 29.73 1.42
N VAL A 134 -4.98 30.40 0.46
CA VAL A 134 -4.07 29.75 -0.47
C VAL A 134 -2.64 29.84 0.07
N PRO A 135 -1.94 28.70 0.25
CA PRO A 135 -0.53 28.69 0.65
C PRO A 135 0.34 29.57 -0.24
N GLN A 136 1.23 30.35 0.38
CA GLN A 136 2.04 31.36 -0.30
C GLN A 136 2.83 30.81 -1.49
N VAL A 137 3.40 29.60 -1.36
CA VAL A 137 4.16 28.93 -2.42
C VAL A 137 3.34 28.72 -3.70
N LEU A 138 2.04 28.46 -3.59
CA LEU A 138 1.17 28.28 -4.76
C LEU A 138 0.85 29.62 -5.44
N ARG A 139 0.78 30.70 -4.65
CA ARG A 139 0.55 32.05 -5.15
C ARG A 139 1.76 32.58 -5.92
N GLU A 140 2.97 32.32 -5.42
CA GLU A 140 4.22 32.67 -6.10
C GLU A 140 4.38 31.92 -7.42
N ARG A 141 4.08 30.61 -7.41
CA ARG A 141 4.12 29.78 -8.63
C ARG A 141 3.11 30.22 -9.68
N SER A 142 1.89 30.58 -9.26
CA SER A 142 0.86 31.06 -10.20
C SER A 142 1.20 32.42 -10.79
N ALA A 143 1.72 33.35 -9.97
CA ALA A 143 2.21 34.65 -10.44
C ALA A 143 3.36 34.52 -11.45
N ALA A 144 4.33 33.65 -11.18
CA ALA A 144 5.44 33.37 -12.08
C ALA A 144 4.96 32.75 -13.41
N ALA A 145 4.01 31.81 -13.36
CA ALA A 145 3.43 31.21 -14.55
C ALA A 145 2.68 32.26 -15.41
N LEU A 146 1.92 33.14 -14.79
CA LEU A 146 1.18 34.21 -15.47
C LEU A 146 2.12 35.25 -16.09
N ALA A 147 3.21 35.61 -15.42
CA ALA A 147 4.25 36.48 -15.96
C ALA A 147 4.91 35.87 -17.20
N ARG A 148 5.26 34.58 -17.14
CA ARG A 148 5.81 33.83 -18.29
C ARG A 148 4.83 33.77 -19.47
N TRP A 149 3.55 33.54 -19.19
CA TRP A 149 2.53 33.52 -20.23
C TRP A 149 2.40 34.89 -20.91
N LYS A 150 2.32 35.98 -20.13
CA LYS A 150 2.25 37.35 -20.67
C LYS A 150 3.48 37.70 -21.52
N ALA A 151 4.67 37.27 -21.11
CA ALA A 151 5.90 37.49 -21.86
C ALA A 151 5.94 36.73 -23.20
N ASN A 152 5.24 35.60 -23.30
CA ASN A 152 5.18 34.76 -24.50
C ASN A 152 3.95 35.04 -25.38
N ALA A 153 2.98 35.81 -24.88
CA ALA A 153 1.72 36.12 -25.58
C ALA A 153 1.75 37.50 -26.27
N GLY A 154 2.93 38.11 -26.41
CA GLY A 154 3.19 39.35 -27.15
C GLY A 154 3.96 39.11 -28.44
#